data_AF-A0A090SEA6-F1
#
_entry.id   AF-A0A090SEA6-F1
#
_cell.length_a   1.000
_cell.length_b   1.000
_cell.length_c   1.000
_cell.angle_alpha   90.00
_cell.angle_beta   90.00
_cell.angle_gamma   90.00
#
_symmetry.space_group_name_H-M   'P 1'
#
loop_
_entity.id
_entity.type
_entity.pdbx_description
1 polymer ?
#
loop_
_entity_poly.entity_id
_entity_poly.type
_entity_poly.pdbx_seq_one_letter_code
_entity_poly.pdbx_strand_id
1 'polypeptide(L)'
;MNAFIQGLPKVELHLHIEGSLEPELLFKLAQRNNLSLPYSSPEELRKAYEFDDLQSFLDIYYQGANALQTEQDFFDLTWAYLERCHRDNVIHTEVFF
;
A
#
# COMPACT_ATOMS: atom_id res chain seq x y z
N MET A 1 14.88 -8.30 -20.95
CA MET A 1 15.02 -8.69 -19.54
C MET A 1 13.73 -8.46 -18.76
N ASN A 2 13.11 -7.27 -18.85
CA ASN A 2 11.87 -6.95 -18.12
C ASN A 2 10.70 -7.92 -18.37
N ALA A 3 10.38 -8.23 -19.64
CA ALA A 3 9.30 -9.16 -19.97
C ALA A 3 9.52 -10.58 -19.42
N PHE A 4 10.79 -11.03 -19.34
CA PHE A 4 11.12 -12.33 -18.74
C PHE A 4 10.83 -12.32 -17.24
N ILE A 5 11.32 -11.31 -16.50
CA ILE A 5 11.09 -11.19 -15.05
C ILE A 5 9.60 -11.05 -14.73
N GLN A 6 8.88 -10.21 -15.48
CA GLN A 6 7.43 -10.04 -15.32
C GLN A 6 6.67 -11.35 -15.56
N GLY A 7 7.06 -12.13 -16.57
CA GLY A 7 6.41 -13.40 -16.91
C GLY A 7 6.70 -14.57 -15.97
N LEU A 8 7.67 -14.50 -15.06
CA LEU A 8 7.94 -15.58 -14.11
C LEU A 8 6.76 -15.76 -13.13
N PRO A 9 6.31 -16.98 -12.83
CA PRO A 9 5.41 -17.22 -11.70
C PRO A 9 6.15 -16.96 -10.39
N LYS A 10 5.54 -16.22 -9.47
CA LYS A 10 6.17 -15.76 -8.22
C LYS A 10 5.35 -16.18 -7.00
N VAL A 11 6.04 -16.34 -5.88
CA VAL A 11 5.43 -16.46 -4.55
C VAL A 11 5.95 -15.30 -3.71
N GLU A 12 5.06 -14.61 -3.00
CA GLU A 12 5.42 -13.52 -2.09
C GLU A 12 5.16 -13.95 -0.65
N LEU A 13 6.22 -14.06 0.16
CA LEU A 13 6.17 -14.62 1.51
C LEU A 13 6.49 -13.59 2.60
N HIS A 14 6.73 -12.35 2.22
CA HIS A 14 7.03 -11.26 3.13
C HIS A 14 6.44 -9.98 2.57
N LEU A 15 5.23 -9.66 3.01
CA LEU A 15 4.56 -8.40 2.68
C LEU A 15 3.67 -7.98 3.84
N HIS A 16 3.83 -6.74 4.29
CA HIS A 16 2.90 -6.10 5.22
C HIS A 16 1.79 -5.45 4.41
N ILE A 17 0.53 -5.81 4.65
CA ILE A 17 -0.58 -5.37 3.82
C ILE A 17 -0.79 -3.85 3.90
N GLU A 18 -0.57 -3.23 5.05
CA GLU A 18 -0.64 -1.77 5.20
C GLU A 18 0.47 -1.07 4.42
N GLY A 19 1.59 -1.75 4.20
CA GLY A 19 2.69 -1.26 3.35
C GLY A 19 2.35 -1.27 1.86
N SER A 20 1.26 -1.91 1.44
CA SER A 20 0.75 -1.87 0.07
C SER A 20 -0.20 -0.70 -0.20
N LEU A 21 -0.47 0.14 0.81
CA LEU A 21 -1.39 1.26 0.72
C LEU A 21 -0.79 2.40 -0.14
N GLU A 22 -1.19 2.42 -1.41
CA GLU A 22 -0.78 3.47 -2.34
C GLU A 22 -1.38 4.85 -1.96
N PRO A 23 -0.66 5.96 -2.23
CA PRO A 23 -1.12 7.33 -1.97
C PRO A 23 -2.54 7.62 -2.46
N GLU A 24 -2.91 7.19 -3.68
CA GLU A 24 -4.27 7.39 -4.21
C GLU A 24 -5.34 6.71 -3.37
N LEU A 25 -5.06 5.50 -2.87
CA LEU A 25 -6.01 4.79 -2.03
C LEU A 25 -6.09 5.46 -0.66
N LEU A 26 -4.96 5.84 -0.05
CA LEU A 26 -4.96 6.56 1.22
C LEU A 26 -5.83 7.83 1.16
N PHE A 27 -5.70 8.64 0.11
CA PHE A 27 -6.52 9.85 -0.05
C PHE A 27 -8.01 9.54 -0.22
N LYS A 28 -8.36 8.47 -0.95
CA LYS A 28 -9.76 8.02 -1.08
C LYS A 28 -10.33 7.56 0.27
N LEU A 29 -9.56 6.80 1.03
CA LEU A 29 -9.95 6.31 2.36
C LEU A 29 -10.10 7.47 3.35
N ALA A 30 -9.15 8.40 3.37
CA ALA A 30 -9.21 9.59 4.20
C ALA A 30 -10.44 10.44 3.88
N GLN A 31 -10.75 10.64 2.59
CA GLN A 31 -11.98 11.32 2.17
C GLN A 31 -13.24 10.56 2.64
N ARG A 32 -13.30 9.24 2.45
CA ARG A 32 -14.42 8.40 2.88
C ARG A 32 -14.65 8.47 4.39
N ASN A 33 -13.57 8.50 5.16
CA ASN A 33 -13.58 8.47 6.62
C ASN A 33 -13.53 9.87 7.27
N ASN A 34 -13.59 10.95 6.49
CA ASN A 34 -13.50 12.34 6.96
C ASN A 34 -12.24 12.64 7.77
N LEU A 35 -11.09 12.07 7.37
CA LEU A 35 -9.81 12.27 8.01
C LEU A 35 -9.01 13.37 7.29
N SER A 36 -8.37 14.25 8.05
CA SER A 36 -7.40 15.21 7.52
C SER A 36 -6.03 14.54 7.39
N LEU A 37 -5.46 14.58 6.19
CA LEU A 37 -4.08 14.19 5.95
C LEU A 37 -3.16 15.41 6.06
N PRO A 38 -1.90 15.24 6.51
CA PRO A 38 -0.92 16.33 6.55
C PRO A 38 -0.34 16.66 5.16
N TYR A 39 -0.85 16.01 4.10
CA TYR A 39 -0.44 16.19 2.72
C TYR A 39 -1.61 16.71 1.89
N SER A 40 -1.33 17.63 0.97
CA SER A 40 -2.31 18.28 0.11
C SER A 40 -2.65 17.45 -1.14
N SER A 41 -1.78 16.53 -1.55
CA SER A 41 -2.03 15.63 -2.69
C SER A 41 -1.25 14.31 -2.62
N PRO A 42 -1.66 13.28 -3.39
CA PRO A 42 -0.90 12.03 -3.53
C PRO A 42 0.54 12.27 -3.99
N GLU A 43 0.79 13.25 -4.85
CA GLU A 43 2.13 13.62 -5.33
C GLU A 43 3.00 14.20 -4.22
N GLU A 44 2.43 14.99 -3.30
CA GLU A 44 3.17 15.48 -2.13
C GLU A 44 3.54 14.34 -1.19
N LEU A 45 2.60 13.43 -0.92
CA LEU A 45 2.87 12.24 -0.12
C LEU A 45 3.98 11.36 -0.75
N ARG A 46 3.98 11.18 -2.08
CA ARG A 46 5.06 10.45 -2.75
C ARG A 46 6.43 11.07 -2.53
N LYS A 47 6.52 12.40 -2.48
CA LYS A 47 7.78 13.09 -2.18
C LYS A 47 8.22 12.89 -0.73
N ALA A 48 7.28 12.60 0.17
CA ALA A 48 7.59 12.24 1.55
C ALA A 48 8.09 10.80 1.71
N TYR A 49 8.08 9.96 0.66
CA TYR A 49 8.69 8.62 0.67
C TYR A 49 10.22 8.68 0.49
N GLU A 50 10.86 9.64 1.16
CA GLU A 50 12.30 9.73 1.35
C GLU A 50 12.55 9.44 2.83
N PHE A 51 13.12 8.27 3.12
CA PHE A 51 13.29 7.77 4.48
C PHE A 51 14.78 7.76 4.85
N ASP A 52 15.11 8.31 6.03
CA ASP A 52 16.47 8.30 6.57
C ASP A 52 16.79 6.97 7.27
N ASP A 53 15.76 6.32 7.82
CA ASP A 53 15.85 5.10 8.60
C ASP A 53 14.50 4.36 8.66
N LEU A 54 14.46 3.27 9.44
CA LEU A 54 13.23 2.51 9.66
C LEU A 54 12.17 3.35 10.40
N GLN A 55 12.54 4.23 11.32
CA GLN A 55 11.58 4.97 12.12
C GLN A 55 10.84 6.01 11.28
N SER A 56 11.55 6.77 10.47
CA SER A 56 10.98 7.74 9.51
C SER A 56 10.04 7.07 8.50
N PHE A 57 10.31 5.83 8.09
CA PHE A 57 9.35 5.01 7.34
C PHE A 57 8.11 4.65 8.18
N LEU A 58 8.31 4.12 9.38
CA LEU A 58 7.22 3.68 10.25
C LEU A 58 6.28 4.82 10.64
N ASP A 59 6.79 6.04 10.81
CA ASP A 59 5.99 7.22 11.12
C ASP A 59 4.94 7.52 10.03
N ILE A 60 5.30 7.34 8.76
CA ILE A 60 4.38 7.50 7.63
C ILE A 60 3.48 6.26 7.47
N TYR A 61 4.04 5.07 7.65
CA TYR A 61 3.30 3.80 7.61
C TYR A 61 2.10 3.80 8.57
N TYR A 62 2.31 4.15 9.84
CA TYR A 62 1.24 4.17 10.83
C TYR A 62 0.21 5.28 10.59
N GLN A 63 0.61 6.40 9.98
CA GLN A 63 -0.35 7.42 9.52
C GLN A 63 -1.25 6.88 8.41
N GLY A 64 -0.70 6.09 7.49
CA GLY A 64 -1.48 5.40 6.46
C GLY A 64 -2.46 4.40 7.07
N ALA A 65 -2.00 3.57 8.01
CA ALA A 65 -2.83 2.58 8.70
C ALA A 65 -4.02 3.21 9.45
N ASN A 66 -3.86 4.42 10.01
CA ASN A 66 -4.95 5.15 10.65
C ASN A 66 -6.11 5.49 9.71
N ALA A 67 -5.93 5.45 8.39
CA ALA A 67 -7.03 5.66 7.45
C ALA A 67 -7.95 4.45 7.27
N LEU A 68 -7.55 3.27 7.76
CA LEU A 68 -8.32 2.03 7.70
C LEU A 68 -9.26 1.95 8.92
N GLN A 69 -10.54 2.30 8.75
CA GLN A 69 -11.52 2.42 9.86
C GLN A 69 -12.67 1.40 9.75
N THR A 70 -13.02 1.00 8.54
CA THR A 70 -14.19 0.18 8.22
C THR A 70 -13.77 -1.10 7.50
N GLU A 71 -14.61 -2.12 7.55
CA GLU A 71 -14.41 -3.37 6.81
C GLU A 71 -14.11 -3.13 5.31
N GLN A 72 -14.81 -2.17 4.70
CA GLN A 72 -14.60 -1.83 3.29
C GLN A 72 -13.21 -1.24 3.03
N ASP A 73 -12.60 -0.54 3.98
CA ASP A 73 -11.24 -0.01 3.84
C ASP A 73 -10.22 -1.14 3.75
N PHE A 74 -10.35 -2.16 4.60
CA PHE A 74 -9.49 -3.34 4.58
C PHE A 74 -9.71 -4.19 3.32
N PHE A 75 -10.96 -4.31 2.87
CA PHE A 75 -11.28 -4.98 1.60
C PHE A 75 -10.61 -4.26 0.43
N ASP A 76 -10.78 -2.94 0.32
CA ASP A 76 -10.24 -2.16 -0.80
C ASP A 76 -8.70 -2.22 -0.84
N LEU A 77 -8.05 -2.15 0.32
CA LEU A 77 -6.60 -2.32 0.45
C LEU A 77 -6.14 -3.70 -0.04
N THR A 78 -6.74 -4.75 0.50
CA THR A 78 -6.37 -6.13 0.18
C THR A 78 -6.65 -6.43 -1.29
N TRP A 79 -7.77 -5.96 -1.81
CA TRP A 79 -8.15 -6.16 -3.21
C TRP A 79 -7.18 -5.46 -4.17
N ALA A 80 -6.80 -4.21 -3.88
CA ALA A 80 -5.84 -3.47 -4.68
C ALA A 80 -4.47 -4.18 -4.75
N TYR A 81 -4.02 -4.75 -3.63
CA TYR A 81 -2.83 -5.58 -3.56
C TYR A 81 -2.95 -6.86 -4.42
N LEU A 82 -4.05 -7.61 -4.30
CA LEU A 82 -4.25 -8.82 -5.09
C LEU A 82 -4.33 -8.54 -6.61
N GLU A 83 -4.90 -7.42 -7.02
CA GLU A 83 -4.84 -6.99 -8.42
C GLU A 83 -3.40 -6.71 -8.87
N ARG A 84 -2.55 -6.19 -7.98
CA ARG A 84 -1.13 -6.01 -8.26
C ARG A 84 -0.39 -7.34 -8.38
N CYS A 85 -0.63 -8.28 -7.46
CA CYS A 85 -0.12 -9.65 -7.54
C CYS A 85 -0.43 -10.29 -8.89
N HIS A 86 -1.69 -10.17 -9.34
CA HIS A 86 -2.09 -10.73 -10.63
C HIS A 86 -1.30 -10.12 -11.81
N ARG A 87 -1.14 -8.78 -11.83
CA ARG A 87 -0.36 -8.09 -12.86
C ARG A 87 1.12 -8.49 -12.86
N ASP A 88 1.68 -8.72 -11.67
CA ASP A 88 3.09 -9.09 -11.49
C ASP A 88 3.30 -10.62 -11.48
N ASN A 89 2.30 -11.42 -11.86
CA ASN A 89 2.35 -12.89 -11.90
C ASN A 89 2.77 -13.55 -10.57
N VAL A 90 2.35 -12.95 -9.45
CA VAL A 90 2.39 -13.56 -8.12
C VAL A 90 1.18 -14.48 -8.00
N ILE A 91 1.44 -15.80 -7.93
CA ILE A 91 0.41 -16.85 -7.93
C ILE A 91 0.04 -17.36 -6.53
N HIS A 92 0.83 -16.97 -5.52
CA HIS A 92 0.61 -17.30 -4.12
C HIS A 92 1.21 -16.21 -3.23
N THR A 93 0.51 -15.84 -2.16
CA THR A 93 0.97 -14.85 -1.19
C THR A 93 0.60 -15.24 0.24
N GLU A 94 1.50 -14.98 1.18
CA GLU A 94 1.31 -15.12 2.63
C GLU A 94 1.57 -13.77 3.30
N VAL A 95 0.49 -12.97 3.47
CA VAL A 95 0.59 -11.57 3.94
C VAL A 95 0.61 -11.44 5.46
N PHE A 96 1.34 -10.44 5.95
CA PHE A 96 1.30 -9.94 7.33
C PHE A 96 0.28 -8.80 7.46
N PHE A 97 -0.26 -8.62 8.66
CA PHE A 97 -1.17 -7.57 9.11
C PHE A 97 -0.98 -7.32 10.61
#